data_AF-A0AAE8SWU3-F1
#
_entry.id   AF-A0AAE8SWU3-F1
#
_cell.length_a   1.000
_cell.length_b   1.000
_cell.length_c   1.000
_cell.angle_alpha   90.00
_cell.angle_beta   90.00
_cell.angle_gamma   90.00
#
_symmetry.space_group_name_H-M   'P 1'
#
loop_
_entity.id
_entity.type
_entity.pdbx_description
1 polymer ?
#
loop_
_entity_poly.entity_id
_entity_poly.type
_entity_poly.pdbx_seq_one_letter_code
_entity_poly.pdbx_strand_id
1 'polypeptide(L)'
;MGAGGSTQAPPPPRLYKRERVSLAGTEDPILSTIRTTDLPPAITPTALAGIRLCAGLRRHHVFSTDVPAEDDDVLKTGALVSKLVVEAVKACNIRDYVVLLIEKTVLRLGMDLGPPTEDLLAVARFLNPFLARGEEGRGHGGGDGGNSGGGEEGLGGGSGLALAGAFRETDGALITDAERDLLVLLYYCHRGIITGSPEEAIKHMADAAEKYGTIKDLDTRKEPLTETEIYIHWALMFLATNISTEIDQTTLPAASRALLTAELSTQLTRLLTITEVLVADARLDQACFLLEFLPRLAAREEKGWWRLRAKAVGRNLRRKAPPVSQAWHAEFAERTVKRVVKGKGKGEAVGEGALGRSSLSFSRDTLVLDGDVWKGA
;
A
#
# COMPACT_ATOMS: atom_id res chain seq x y z
N MET A 1 -34.93 -37.37 28.56
CA MET A 1 -35.12 -36.52 27.37
C MET A 1 -34.90 -35.08 27.81
N GLY A 2 -34.01 -34.24 27.31
CA GLY A 2 -32.98 -34.29 26.28
C GLY A 2 -32.51 -32.84 26.17
N ALA A 3 -31.31 -32.52 26.66
CA ALA A 3 -30.70 -31.20 26.51
C ALA A 3 -29.39 -31.40 25.75
N GLY A 4 -29.49 -31.36 24.42
CA GLY A 4 -28.34 -31.34 23.53
C GLY A 4 -27.75 -29.94 23.51
N GLY A 5 -26.84 -29.67 24.44
CA GLY A 5 -25.95 -28.52 24.34
C GLY A 5 -25.06 -28.72 23.11
N SER A 6 -25.22 -27.86 22.11
CA SER A 6 -24.29 -27.78 20.99
C SER A 6 -22.93 -27.33 21.53
N THR A 7 -22.05 -28.30 21.81
CA THR A 7 -20.64 -28.07 22.08
C THR A 7 -19.93 -27.83 20.75
N GLN A 8 -20.20 -26.67 20.15
CA GLN A 8 -19.34 -26.17 19.10
C GLN A 8 -17.99 -25.85 19.77
N ALA A 9 -17.00 -26.70 19.53
CA ALA A 9 -15.65 -26.47 20.02
C ALA A 9 -15.20 -25.06 19.57
N PRO A 10 -14.57 -24.26 20.45
CA PRO A 10 -14.05 -22.97 20.05
C PRO A 10 -13.10 -23.18 18.86
N PRO A 11 -13.13 -22.29 17.86
CA PRO A 11 -12.25 -22.41 16.71
C PRO A 11 -10.80 -22.51 17.21
N PRO A 12 -9.96 -23.33 16.56
CA PRO A 12 -8.59 -23.51 17.00
C PRO A 12 -7.91 -22.15 17.14
N PRO A 13 -7.07 -21.95 18.18
CA PRO A 13 -6.29 -20.72 18.30
C PRO A 13 -5.57 -20.51 16.97
N ARG A 14 -5.73 -19.32 16.37
CA ARG A 14 -4.97 -18.93 15.17
C ARG A 14 -3.50 -18.88 15.56
N LEU A 15 -2.83 -20.02 15.50
CA LEU A 15 -1.46 -20.16 15.93
C LEU A 15 -0.60 -19.27 15.04
N TYR A 16 0.13 -18.41 15.72
CA TYR A 16 1.11 -17.52 15.16
C TYR A 16 2.24 -18.34 14.51
N LYS A 17 2.17 -18.53 13.19
CA LYS A 17 3.28 -19.09 12.43
C LYS A 17 4.12 -17.92 11.93
N ARG A 18 5.30 -17.73 12.52
CA ARG A 18 6.31 -16.80 12.01
C ARG A 18 6.89 -17.36 10.72
N GLU A 19 6.92 -16.56 9.67
CA GLU A 19 7.63 -16.88 8.45
C GLU A 19 9.09 -16.43 8.59
N ARG A 20 10.04 -17.28 8.18
CA ARG A 20 11.45 -16.88 8.00
C ARG A 20 11.56 -16.17 6.65
N VAL A 21 11.98 -14.91 6.69
CA VAL A 21 12.15 -14.03 5.54
C VAL A 21 13.62 -13.67 5.41
N SER A 22 14.23 -13.93 4.27
CA SER A 22 15.60 -13.47 3.98
C SER A 22 15.50 -12.08 3.34
N LEU A 23 16.16 -11.09 3.95
CA LEU A 23 16.39 -9.81 3.29
C LEU A 23 17.60 -9.94 2.36
N ALA A 24 17.57 -9.21 1.24
CA ALA A 24 18.77 -9.07 0.42
C ALA A 24 19.85 -8.39 1.25
N GLY A 25 21.03 -9.00 1.33
CA GLY A 25 22.16 -8.46 2.10
C GLY A 25 22.24 -8.87 3.58
N THR A 26 21.24 -9.57 4.13
CA THR A 26 21.33 -10.13 5.50
C THR A 26 21.62 -11.63 5.46
N GLU A 27 22.68 -12.07 6.13
CA GLU A 27 23.06 -13.49 6.19
C GLU A 27 22.05 -14.33 6.99
N ASP A 28 21.39 -13.73 7.99
CA ASP A 28 20.39 -14.41 8.83
C ASP A 28 18.94 -14.06 8.43
N PRO A 29 18.04 -15.06 8.28
CA PRO A 29 16.64 -14.79 8.00
C PRO A 29 15.97 -14.07 9.18
N ILE A 30 15.31 -12.95 8.88
CA ILE A 30 14.46 -12.24 9.82
C ILE A 30 13.12 -12.99 10.00
N LEU A 31 12.49 -12.87 11.17
CA LEU A 31 11.15 -13.43 11.35
C LEU A 31 10.12 -12.35 11.01
N SER A 32 9.21 -12.67 10.10
CA SER A 32 8.08 -11.84 9.72
C SER A 32 6.78 -12.42 10.28
N THR A 33 5.82 -11.52 10.50
CA THR A 33 4.45 -11.84 10.88
C THR A 33 3.46 -11.67 9.73
N ILE A 34 3.96 -11.34 8.54
CA ILE A 34 3.19 -11.38 7.29
C ILE A 34 2.79 -12.82 7.00
N ARG A 35 1.59 -12.99 6.47
CA ARG A 35 1.02 -14.28 6.13
C ARG A 35 0.82 -14.35 4.64
N THR A 36 1.85 -14.84 3.96
CA THR A 36 1.76 -15.01 2.50
C THR A 36 0.88 -16.19 2.10
N THR A 37 0.40 -16.97 3.07
CA THR A 37 -0.60 -18.03 2.88
C THR A 37 -1.99 -17.50 2.49
N ASP A 38 -2.26 -16.21 2.71
CA ASP A 38 -3.53 -15.58 2.38
C ASP A 38 -3.51 -14.98 0.95
N LEU A 39 -2.46 -15.26 0.18
CA LEU A 39 -2.35 -14.94 -1.24
C LEU A 39 -3.02 -16.03 -2.10
N PRO A 40 -3.61 -15.68 -3.26
CA PRO A 40 -4.25 -16.69 -4.09
C PRO A 40 -3.24 -17.72 -4.65
N PRO A 41 -3.67 -18.96 -4.90
CA PRO A 41 -2.80 -20.16 -4.97
C PRO A 41 -1.84 -20.23 -6.16
N ALA A 42 -1.88 -19.29 -7.10
CA ALA A 42 -1.07 -19.28 -8.32
C ALA A 42 0.12 -18.29 -8.26
N ILE A 43 0.56 -17.89 -7.06
CA ILE A 43 1.79 -17.09 -6.86
C ILE A 43 2.99 -18.03 -6.73
N THR A 44 4.04 -17.79 -7.51
CA THR A 44 5.24 -18.64 -7.46
C THR A 44 6.09 -18.37 -6.21
N PRO A 45 6.96 -19.31 -5.81
CA PRO A 45 7.95 -19.08 -4.75
C PRO A 45 8.84 -17.86 -4.97
N THR A 46 9.11 -17.51 -6.23
CA THR A 46 9.91 -16.34 -6.61
C THR A 46 9.18 -15.03 -6.31
N ALA A 47 7.91 -14.93 -6.69
CA ALA A 47 7.10 -13.77 -6.34
C ALA A 47 6.89 -13.64 -4.82
N LEU A 48 6.71 -14.77 -4.12
CA LEU A 48 6.68 -14.81 -2.66
C LEU A 48 7.97 -14.26 -2.03
N ALA A 49 9.13 -14.55 -2.62
CA ALA A 49 10.40 -13.98 -2.16
C ALA A 49 10.45 -12.46 -2.34
N GLY A 50 9.96 -11.94 -3.47
CA GLY A 50 9.84 -10.49 -3.72
C GLY A 50 8.94 -9.77 -2.72
N ILE A 51 7.77 -10.33 -2.42
CA ILE A 51 6.83 -9.80 -1.41
C ILE A 51 7.52 -9.69 -0.04
N ARG A 52 8.17 -10.77 0.38
CA ARG A 52 8.88 -10.86 1.66
C ARG A 52 10.05 -9.87 1.73
N LEU A 53 10.77 -9.68 0.63
CA LEU A 53 11.86 -8.72 0.52
C LEU A 53 11.35 -7.28 0.71
N CYS A 54 10.31 -6.88 -0.02
CA CYS A 54 9.69 -5.56 0.11
C CYS A 54 9.21 -5.30 1.54
N ALA A 55 8.54 -6.28 2.14
CA ALA A 55 8.09 -6.20 3.51
C ALA A 55 9.22 -6.03 4.54
N GLY A 56 10.31 -6.78 4.37
CA GLY A 56 11.45 -6.65 5.25
C GLY A 56 12.15 -5.30 5.09
N LEU A 57 12.25 -4.76 3.87
CA LEU A 57 12.81 -3.43 3.64
C LEU A 57 11.93 -2.34 4.27
N ARG A 58 10.59 -2.42 4.12
CA ARG A 58 9.65 -1.54 4.82
C ARG A 58 9.87 -1.58 6.33
N ARG A 59 9.98 -2.78 6.91
CA ARG A 59 10.30 -2.95 8.32
C ARG A 59 11.64 -2.29 8.69
N HIS A 60 12.68 -2.49 7.87
CA HIS A 60 13.99 -1.90 8.12
C HIS A 60 13.92 -0.36 8.10
N HIS A 61 13.26 0.22 7.09
CA HIS A 61 13.03 1.65 6.94
C HIS A 61 12.25 2.27 8.10
N VAL A 62 11.18 1.61 8.54
CA VAL A 62 10.36 2.05 9.70
C VAL A 62 11.15 2.01 11.00
N PHE A 63 12.11 1.10 11.12
CA PHE A 63 12.87 0.88 12.34
C PHE A 63 14.16 1.67 12.46
N SER A 64 14.80 2.09 11.35
CA SER A 64 16.13 2.72 11.33
C SER A 64 16.13 4.09 12.05
N THR A 65 16.26 4.00 13.37
CA THR A 65 16.68 5.06 14.27
C THR A 65 18.16 5.29 14.04
N ASP A 66 18.49 6.52 13.65
CA ASP A 66 19.83 7.13 13.65
C ASP A 66 20.81 6.77 12.53
N VAL A 67 20.58 5.69 11.78
CA VAL A 67 21.23 5.43 10.49
C VAL A 67 20.13 5.12 9.49
N PRO A 68 19.97 5.89 8.39
CA PRO A 68 19.05 5.53 7.31
C PRO A 68 19.25 4.05 6.92
N ALA A 69 18.22 3.36 6.41
CA ALA A 69 18.51 2.20 5.56
C ALA A 69 19.56 2.69 4.55
N GLU A 70 20.72 2.03 4.49
CA GLU A 70 21.75 2.49 3.57
C GLU A 70 21.10 2.56 2.19
N ASP A 71 21.31 3.64 1.46
CA ASP A 71 20.72 3.81 0.13
C ASP A 71 21.00 2.57 -0.75
N ASP A 72 22.11 1.87 -0.46
CA ASP A 72 22.51 0.58 -0.99
C ASP A 72 21.50 -0.57 -0.74
N ASP A 73 20.88 -0.70 0.44
CA ASP A 73 19.85 -1.72 0.71
C ASP A 73 18.56 -1.46 -0.06
N VAL A 74 18.18 -0.19 -0.18
CA VAL A 74 17.03 0.26 -0.96
C VAL A 74 17.29 0.01 -2.45
N LEU A 75 18.48 0.34 -2.94
CA LEU A 75 18.93 0.11 -4.31
C LEU A 75 18.96 -1.38 -4.64
N LYS A 76 19.63 -2.20 -3.82
CA LYS A 76 19.72 -3.66 -4.01
C LYS A 76 18.35 -4.33 -4.00
N THR A 77 17.49 -3.94 -3.07
CA THR A 77 16.13 -4.46 -2.99
C THR A 77 15.33 -4.05 -4.22
N GLY A 78 15.36 -2.77 -4.61
CA GLY A 78 14.68 -2.26 -5.79
C GLY A 78 15.13 -2.92 -7.09
N ALA A 79 16.44 -3.14 -7.25
CA ALA A 79 17.02 -3.86 -8.38
C ALA A 79 16.59 -5.32 -8.41
N LEU A 80 16.61 -6.01 -7.26
CA LEU A 80 16.17 -7.40 -7.18
C LEU A 80 14.68 -7.54 -7.51
N VAL A 81 13.80 -6.70 -6.95
CA VAL A 81 12.37 -6.70 -7.27
C VAL A 81 12.14 -6.41 -8.76
N SER A 82 12.86 -5.44 -9.33
CA SER A 82 12.74 -5.11 -10.76
C SER A 82 13.20 -6.27 -11.65
N LYS A 83 14.26 -6.98 -11.27
CA LYS A 83 14.67 -8.22 -11.94
C LYS A 83 13.58 -9.29 -11.89
N LEU A 84 12.94 -9.49 -10.73
CA LEU A 84 11.83 -10.45 -10.59
C LEU A 84 10.62 -10.07 -11.47
N VAL A 85 10.32 -8.78 -11.60
CA VAL A 85 9.28 -8.29 -12.52
C VAL A 85 9.60 -8.67 -13.96
N VAL A 86 10.84 -8.45 -14.41
CA VAL A 86 11.30 -8.83 -15.76
C VAL A 86 11.24 -10.34 -15.97
N GLU A 87 11.62 -11.13 -14.97
CA GLU A 87 11.53 -12.60 -15.03
C GLU A 87 10.08 -13.08 -15.14
N ALA A 88 9.13 -12.46 -14.42
CA ALA A 88 7.72 -12.79 -14.52
C ALA A 88 7.15 -12.50 -15.92
N VAL A 89 7.56 -11.39 -16.54
CA VAL A 89 7.20 -11.06 -17.94
C VAL A 89 7.77 -12.10 -18.90
N LYS A 90 9.07 -12.44 -18.79
CA LYS A 90 9.72 -13.45 -19.65
C LYS A 90 9.08 -14.84 -19.51
N ALA A 91 8.57 -15.16 -18.33
CA ALA A 91 7.85 -16.41 -18.07
C ALA A 91 6.37 -16.35 -18.48
N CYS A 92 5.87 -15.23 -19.02
CA CYS A 92 4.46 -14.98 -19.31
C CYS A 92 3.54 -15.25 -18.09
N ASN A 93 4.05 -15.01 -16.87
CA ASN A 93 3.27 -15.16 -15.64
C ASN A 93 2.67 -13.83 -15.20
N ILE A 94 1.48 -13.52 -15.70
CA ILE A 94 0.78 -12.25 -15.41
C ILE A 94 0.53 -12.04 -13.92
N ARG A 95 0.36 -13.13 -13.17
CA ARG A 95 -0.04 -13.07 -11.76
C ARG A 95 1.12 -12.65 -10.88
N ASP A 96 2.29 -13.27 -11.07
CA ASP A 96 3.53 -12.84 -10.42
C ASP A 96 3.90 -11.41 -10.81
N TYR A 97 3.75 -11.07 -12.10
CA TYR A 97 4.01 -9.73 -12.61
C TYR A 97 3.16 -8.67 -11.89
N VAL A 98 1.84 -8.87 -11.83
CA VAL A 98 0.91 -7.95 -11.13
C VAL A 98 1.25 -7.81 -9.66
N VAL A 99 1.46 -8.92 -8.94
CA VAL A 99 1.74 -8.87 -7.50
C VAL A 99 3.08 -8.20 -7.21
N LEU A 100 4.12 -8.47 -8.01
CA LEU A 100 5.41 -7.81 -7.86
C LEU A 100 5.33 -6.30 -8.17
N LEU A 101 4.53 -5.89 -9.16
CA LEU A 101 4.28 -4.46 -9.43
C LEU A 101 3.51 -3.77 -8.31
N ILE A 102 2.53 -4.44 -7.71
CA ILE A 102 1.81 -3.93 -6.52
C ILE A 102 2.79 -3.72 -5.37
N GLU A 103 3.59 -4.74 -5.02
CA GLU A 103 4.59 -4.63 -3.96
C GLU A 103 5.61 -3.52 -4.22
N LYS A 104 6.12 -3.46 -5.46
CA LYS A 104 7.04 -2.43 -5.93
C LYS A 104 6.42 -1.04 -5.76
N THR A 105 5.15 -0.86 -6.10
CA THR A 105 4.44 0.42 -5.98
C THR A 105 4.18 0.80 -4.53
N VAL A 106 3.68 -0.13 -3.71
CA VAL A 106 3.43 0.11 -2.29
C VAL A 106 4.73 0.47 -1.57
N LEU A 107 5.84 -0.19 -1.91
CA LEU A 107 7.16 0.15 -1.41
C LEU A 107 7.57 1.57 -1.83
N ARG A 108 7.44 1.92 -3.11
CA ARG A 108 7.79 3.27 -3.62
C ARG A 108 7.01 4.35 -2.91
N LEU A 109 5.69 4.20 -2.83
CA LEU A 109 4.82 5.18 -2.21
C LEU A 109 5.07 5.26 -0.69
N GLY A 110 5.17 4.13 0.01
CA GLY A 110 5.37 4.10 1.46
C GLY A 110 6.73 4.62 1.91
N MET A 111 7.76 4.49 1.08
CA MET A 111 9.15 4.90 1.38
C MET A 111 9.63 6.13 0.61
N ASP A 112 8.73 6.85 -0.09
CA ASP A 112 9.07 8.05 -0.85
C ASP A 112 10.01 7.86 -2.04
N LEU A 113 10.05 6.67 -2.63
CA LEU A 113 10.96 6.36 -3.73
C LEU A 113 10.41 6.80 -5.09
N GLY A 114 9.25 7.47 -5.10
CA GLY A 114 8.61 8.03 -6.29
C GLY A 114 7.18 7.56 -6.50
N PRO A 115 6.55 8.01 -7.59
CA PRO A 115 5.17 7.67 -7.93
C PRO A 115 5.04 6.22 -8.43
N PRO A 116 3.81 5.73 -8.65
CA PRO A 116 3.57 4.49 -9.37
C PRO A 116 4.29 4.48 -10.72
N THR A 117 4.87 3.34 -11.09
CA THR A 117 5.65 3.21 -12.34
C THR A 117 4.74 3.12 -13.56
N GLU A 118 5.24 3.51 -14.74
CA GLU A 118 4.52 3.35 -16.02
C GLU A 118 4.02 1.92 -16.25
N ASP A 119 4.80 0.90 -15.86
CA ASP A 119 4.38 -0.50 -15.99
C ASP A 119 3.14 -0.83 -15.14
N LEU A 120 3.01 -0.21 -13.96
CA LEU A 120 1.81 -0.36 -13.13
C LEU A 120 0.63 0.35 -13.81
N LEU A 121 0.85 1.56 -14.33
CA LEU A 121 -0.21 2.31 -15.02
C LEU A 121 -0.69 1.57 -16.27
N ALA A 122 0.24 0.98 -17.02
CA ALA A 122 -0.05 0.20 -18.22
C ALA A 122 -0.80 -1.09 -17.90
N VAL A 123 -0.40 -1.87 -16.87
CA VAL A 123 -1.15 -3.08 -16.49
C VAL A 123 -2.51 -2.76 -15.88
N ALA A 124 -2.64 -1.67 -15.13
CA ALA A 124 -3.93 -1.22 -14.59
C ALA A 124 -4.92 -0.91 -15.73
N ARG A 125 -4.48 -0.18 -16.77
CA ARG A 125 -5.26 0.11 -17.98
C ARG A 125 -5.54 -1.13 -18.82
N PHE A 126 -4.57 -2.05 -18.94
CA PHE A 126 -4.76 -3.32 -19.64
C PHE A 126 -5.89 -4.14 -19.02
N LEU A 127 -5.94 -4.23 -17.69
CA LEU A 127 -6.98 -4.97 -16.96
C LEU A 127 -8.28 -4.17 -16.80
N ASN A 128 -8.22 -2.84 -16.89
CA ASN A 128 -9.36 -1.94 -16.78
C ASN A 128 -9.32 -0.86 -17.88
N PRO A 129 -9.77 -1.18 -19.12
CA PRO A 129 -9.62 -0.30 -20.29
C PRO A 129 -10.37 1.05 -20.21
N PHE A 130 -11.18 1.25 -19.17
CA PHE A 130 -11.95 2.47 -18.96
C PHE A 130 -11.20 3.51 -18.12
N LEU A 131 -10.08 3.15 -17.48
CA LEU A 131 -9.29 4.08 -16.68
C LEU A 131 -8.76 5.23 -17.54
N ALA A 132 -9.18 6.45 -17.20
CA ALA A 132 -8.71 7.71 -17.75
C ALA A 132 -8.45 7.69 -19.28
N ARG A 133 -9.47 7.35 -20.07
CA ARG A 133 -9.52 7.60 -21.52
C ARG A 133 -9.49 9.09 -21.91
N GLY A 134 -9.36 10.00 -20.94
CA GLY A 134 -9.56 11.44 -21.09
C GLY A 134 -8.42 12.22 -21.75
N GLU A 135 -7.22 11.65 -21.90
CA GLU A 135 -6.06 12.39 -22.43
C GLU A 135 -5.80 12.18 -23.93
N GLU A 136 -6.30 11.12 -24.55
CA GLU A 136 -6.10 10.90 -26.00
C GLU A 136 -6.94 11.87 -26.88
N GLY A 137 -7.90 12.60 -26.29
CA GLY A 137 -8.81 13.48 -27.03
C GLY A 137 -8.60 14.99 -26.85
N ARG A 138 -7.71 15.44 -25.95
CA ARG A 138 -7.56 16.87 -25.62
C ARG A 138 -6.11 17.22 -25.28
N GLY A 139 -5.22 17.12 -26.26
CA GLY A 139 -3.82 17.46 -25.99
C GLY A 139 -2.82 17.35 -27.14
N HIS A 140 -3.24 17.39 -28.41
CA HIS A 140 -2.32 17.66 -29.54
C HIS A 140 -2.93 18.74 -30.43
N GLY A 141 -2.76 19.98 -29.99
CA GLY A 141 -2.88 21.12 -30.87
C GLY A 141 -1.64 21.18 -31.77
N GLY A 142 -1.86 21.08 -33.08
CA GLY A 142 -1.05 21.71 -34.12
C GLY A 142 0.40 21.25 -34.26
N GLY A 143 0.65 20.32 -35.17
CA GLY A 143 1.98 19.96 -35.64
C GLY A 143 1.92 19.01 -36.83
N ASP A 144 1.61 19.57 -38.00
CA ASP A 144 1.62 18.90 -39.29
C ASP A 144 3.06 18.47 -39.67
N GLY A 145 3.23 17.29 -40.26
CA GLY A 145 4.52 16.79 -40.75
C GLY A 145 4.66 15.28 -40.75
N GLY A 146 4.20 14.63 -41.83
CA GLY A 146 4.36 13.19 -42.02
C GLY A 146 5.79 12.74 -42.30
N ASN A 147 6.06 11.44 -42.13
CA ASN A 147 6.64 10.56 -43.15
C ASN A 147 6.70 9.12 -42.62
N SER A 148 6.51 8.15 -43.51
CA SER A 148 6.56 6.70 -43.27
C SER A 148 8.00 6.14 -43.35
N GLY A 149 8.24 5.02 -42.67
CA GLY A 149 9.46 4.19 -42.71
C GLY A 149 10.12 4.14 -41.32
N GLY A 150 10.49 3.02 -40.70
CA GLY A 150 10.70 1.64 -41.14
C GLY A 150 11.90 1.14 -40.31
N GLY A 151 11.65 0.22 -39.36
CA GLY A 151 12.64 -0.62 -38.67
C GLY A 151 13.74 0.06 -37.85
N GLU A 152 13.71 -0.09 -36.52
CA GLU A 152 14.83 -0.64 -35.74
C GLU A 152 14.44 -0.85 -34.27
N GLU A 153 14.99 -1.90 -33.70
CA GLU A 153 14.83 -2.37 -32.33
C GLU A 153 15.32 -1.31 -31.33
N GLY A 154 14.38 -0.73 -30.58
CA GLY A 154 14.65 0.10 -29.42
C GLY A 154 13.72 -0.32 -28.29
N LEU A 155 14.22 -1.12 -27.35
CA LEU A 155 13.57 -1.43 -26.07
C LEU A 155 13.56 -0.18 -25.17
N GLY A 156 12.76 0.81 -25.56
CA GLY A 156 12.66 2.07 -24.84
C GLY A 156 11.62 2.98 -25.50
N GLY A 157 10.40 2.98 -24.98
CA GLY A 157 9.37 3.95 -25.36
C GLY A 157 8.09 3.31 -25.89
N GLY A 158 7.30 2.72 -24.99
CA GLY A 158 5.96 2.20 -25.31
C GLY A 158 5.55 1.07 -24.37
N SER A 159 5.34 1.36 -23.08
CA SER A 159 4.98 0.34 -22.07
C SER A 159 3.71 -0.47 -22.45
N GLY A 160 2.77 0.13 -23.18
CA GLY A 160 1.58 -0.57 -23.70
C GLY A 160 1.88 -1.62 -24.78
N LEU A 161 2.90 -1.43 -25.61
CA LEU A 161 3.33 -2.39 -26.63
C LEU A 161 4.05 -3.60 -26.02
N ALA A 162 4.76 -3.40 -24.90
CA ALA A 162 5.44 -4.48 -24.17
C ALA A 162 4.45 -5.42 -23.46
N LEU A 163 3.36 -4.89 -22.89
CA LEU A 163 2.28 -5.69 -22.30
C LEU A 163 1.50 -6.50 -23.34
N ALA A 164 1.15 -5.88 -24.47
CA ALA A 164 0.41 -6.55 -25.55
C ALA A 164 1.21 -7.69 -26.22
N GLY A 165 2.55 -7.62 -26.19
CA GLY A 165 3.41 -8.70 -26.66
C GLY A 165 3.65 -9.82 -25.65
N ALA A 166 3.52 -9.54 -24.35
CA ALA A 166 3.87 -10.48 -23.28
C ALA A 166 2.68 -11.26 -22.71
N PHE A 167 1.48 -10.65 -22.69
CA PHE A 167 0.28 -11.24 -22.09
C PHE A 167 -0.93 -11.13 -23.02
N ARG A 168 -1.78 -12.17 -23.02
CA ARG A 168 -3.05 -12.20 -23.73
C ARG A 168 -4.15 -11.59 -22.86
N GLU A 169 -5.19 -11.04 -23.48
CA GLU A 169 -6.37 -10.53 -22.76
C GLU A 169 -6.98 -11.60 -21.82
N THR A 170 -6.96 -12.87 -22.25
CA THR A 170 -7.44 -14.00 -21.45
C THR A 170 -6.65 -14.23 -20.17
N ASP A 171 -5.39 -13.81 -20.11
CA ASP A 171 -4.54 -13.98 -18.93
C ASP A 171 -5.06 -13.10 -17.77
N GLY A 172 -5.77 -12.02 -18.08
CA GLY A 172 -6.46 -11.20 -17.08
C GLY A 172 -7.44 -11.99 -16.21
N ALA A 173 -7.99 -13.12 -16.69
CA ALA A 173 -8.86 -13.99 -15.89
C ALA A 173 -8.16 -14.61 -14.67
N LEU A 174 -6.83 -14.62 -14.63
CA LEU A 174 -6.03 -15.13 -13.50
C LEU A 174 -5.84 -14.08 -12.38
N ILE A 175 -6.23 -12.83 -12.64
CA ILE A 175 -6.16 -11.74 -11.68
C ILE A 175 -7.51 -11.61 -10.97
N THR A 176 -7.47 -11.69 -9.65
CA THR A 176 -8.66 -11.62 -8.80
C THR A 176 -9.30 -10.24 -8.83
N ASP A 177 -10.60 -10.16 -8.55
CA ASP A 177 -11.31 -8.88 -8.45
C ASP A 177 -10.67 -7.93 -7.43
N ALA A 178 -10.16 -8.45 -6.32
CA ALA A 178 -9.46 -7.62 -5.33
C ALA A 178 -8.13 -7.07 -5.83
N GLU A 179 -7.37 -7.84 -6.61
CA GLU A 179 -6.15 -7.35 -7.25
C GLU A 179 -6.48 -6.28 -8.30
N ARG A 180 -7.57 -6.45 -9.07
CA ARG A 180 -8.03 -5.45 -10.04
C ARG A 180 -8.44 -4.13 -9.36
N ASP A 181 -9.23 -4.20 -8.30
CA ASP A 181 -9.65 -3.01 -7.54
C ASP A 181 -8.44 -2.31 -6.91
N LEU A 182 -7.50 -3.06 -6.35
CA LEU A 182 -6.26 -2.48 -5.82
C LEU A 182 -5.44 -1.78 -6.91
N LEU A 183 -5.31 -2.36 -8.09
CA LEU A 183 -4.61 -1.72 -9.22
C LEU A 183 -5.28 -0.39 -9.62
N VAL A 184 -6.61 -0.34 -9.63
CA VAL A 184 -7.36 0.92 -9.87
C VAL A 184 -7.03 1.96 -8.80
N LEU A 185 -7.01 1.60 -7.52
CA LEU A 185 -6.65 2.54 -6.46
C LEU A 185 -5.20 3.01 -6.58
N LEU A 186 -4.25 2.10 -6.82
CA LEU A 186 -2.84 2.44 -6.99
C LEU A 186 -2.58 3.28 -8.25
N TYR A 187 -3.37 3.10 -9.31
CA TYR A 187 -3.35 3.94 -10.50
C TYR A 187 -3.61 5.42 -10.14
N TYR A 188 -4.61 5.67 -9.30
CA TYR A 188 -4.93 7.01 -8.79
C TYR A 188 -3.94 7.54 -7.75
N CYS A 189 -3.04 6.71 -7.22
CA CYS A 189 -1.93 7.16 -6.37
C CYS A 189 -0.84 7.88 -7.18
N HIS A 190 -0.99 8.05 -8.49
CA HIS A 190 -0.13 8.91 -9.30
C HIS A 190 -0.68 10.35 -9.32
N ARG A 191 0.14 11.34 -8.90
CA ARG A 191 -0.28 12.75 -8.78
C ARG A 191 -0.82 13.34 -10.08
N GLY A 192 -0.21 13.03 -11.23
CA GLY A 192 -0.72 13.49 -12.53
C GLY A 192 -2.12 12.95 -12.84
N ILE A 193 -2.42 11.71 -12.43
CA ILE A 193 -3.72 11.09 -12.69
C ILE A 193 -4.79 11.68 -11.77
N ILE A 194 -4.48 11.83 -10.47
CA ILE A 194 -5.45 12.33 -9.49
C ILE A 194 -5.83 13.79 -9.76
N THR A 195 -4.91 14.59 -10.29
CA THR A 195 -5.16 15.99 -10.68
C THR A 195 -5.95 16.10 -11.97
N GLY A 196 -5.76 15.16 -12.91
CA GLY A 196 -6.55 15.07 -14.15
C GLY A 196 -7.98 14.58 -13.96
N SER A 197 -8.21 13.64 -13.03
CA SER A 197 -9.51 12.99 -12.81
C SER A 197 -9.86 12.81 -11.32
N PRO A 198 -9.95 13.88 -10.52
CA PRO A 198 -10.17 13.76 -9.07
C PRO A 198 -11.54 13.17 -8.73
N GLU A 199 -12.58 13.43 -9.53
CA GLU A 199 -13.93 12.88 -9.32
C GLU A 199 -13.97 11.36 -9.50
N GLU A 200 -13.28 10.86 -10.53
CA GLU A 200 -13.17 9.43 -10.82
C GLU A 200 -12.40 8.72 -9.70
N ALA A 201 -11.29 9.32 -9.25
CA ALA A 201 -10.52 8.83 -8.11
C ALA A 201 -11.36 8.75 -6.82
N ILE A 202 -12.14 9.80 -6.51
CA ILE A 202 -13.02 9.83 -5.33
C ILE A 202 -14.09 8.75 -5.44
N LYS A 203 -14.68 8.55 -6.63
CA LYS A 203 -15.70 7.53 -6.84
C LYS A 203 -15.13 6.13 -6.61
N HIS A 204 -14.01 5.78 -7.23
CA HIS A 204 -13.38 4.48 -7.02
C HIS A 204 -12.96 4.25 -5.57
N MET A 205 -12.46 5.29 -4.90
CA MET A 205 -12.15 5.25 -3.48
C MET A 205 -13.40 4.97 -2.63
N ALA A 206 -14.52 5.65 -2.90
CA ALA A 206 -15.77 5.42 -2.18
C ALA A 206 -16.34 4.02 -2.43
N ASP A 207 -16.37 3.58 -3.69
CA ASP A 207 -16.85 2.25 -4.08
C ASP A 207 -16.02 1.14 -3.40
N ALA A 208 -14.69 1.29 -3.37
CA ALA A 208 -13.82 0.34 -2.68
C ALA A 208 -13.98 0.41 -1.15
N ALA A 209 -14.18 1.59 -0.57
CA ALA A 209 -14.44 1.73 0.87
C ALA A 209 -15.74 1.04 1.30
N GLU A 210 -16.76 1.03 0.44
CA GLU A 210 -18.01 0.28 0.67
C GLU A 210 -17.79 -1.23 0.46
N LYS A 211 -17.17 -1.63 -0.66
CA LYS A 211 -16.97 -3.04 -1.03
C LYS A 211 -16.11 -3.82 -0.03
N TYR A 212 -15.03 -3.21 0.47
CA TYR A 212 -14.06 -3.86 1.35
C TYR A 212 -14.33 -3.66 2.84
N GLY A 213 -15.54 -3.20 3.17
CA GLY A 213 -16.07 -3.19 4.51
C GLY A 213 -16.17 -1.80 5.13
N THR A 214 -17.39 -1.47 5.54
CA THR A 214 -17.63 -0.35 6.46
C THR A 214 -17.02 -0.66 7.83
N ILE A 215 -16.92 0.35 8.70
CA ILE A 215 -16.42 0.16 10.08
C ILE A 215 -17.19 -0.96 10.80
N LYS A 216 -18.52 -1.02 10.60
CA LYS A 216 -19.37 -2.04 11.22
C LYS A 216 -19.06 -3.44 10.69
N ASP A 217 -18.80 -3.57 9.40
CA ASP A 217 -18.45 -4.84 8.77
C ASP A 217 -17.11 -5.33 9.32
N LEU A 218 -16.12 -4.44 9.41
CA LEU A 218 -14.79 -4.74 9.93
C LEU A 218 -14.81 -5.11 11.42
N ASP A 219 -15.61 -4.41 12.25
CA ASP A 219 -15.74 -4.69 13.68
C ASP A 219 -16.40 -6.06 13.97
N THR A 220 -17.27 -6.53 13.08
CA THR A 220 -18.00 -7.81 13.24
C THR A 220 -17.41 -8.96 12.43
N ARG A 221 -16.36 -8.68 11.65
CA ARG A 221 -15.72 -9.64 10.75
C ARG A 221 -15.10 -10.79 11.55
N LYS A 222 -15.37 -12.01 11.09
CA LYS A 222 -14.78 -13.24 11.66
C LYS A 222 -13.58 -13.70 10.86
N GLU A 223 -13.57 -13.49 9.56
CA GLU A 223 -12.49 -13.93 8.67
C GLU A 223 -11.29 -12.98 8.74
N PRO A 224 -10.04 -13.49 8.69
CA PRO A 224 -8.88 -12.61 8.54
C PRO A 224 -9.02 -11.74 7.29
N LEU A 225 -8.39 -10.57 7.31
CA LEU A 225 -8.16 -9.80 6.09
C LEU A 225 -7.16 -10.54 5.20
N THR A 226 -7.30 -10.49 3.89
CA THR A 226 -6.26 -10.94 2.96
C THR A 226 -5.14 -9.90 2.86
N GLU A 227 -3.98 -10.25 2.30
CA GLU A 227 -2.91 -9.29 2.01
C GLU A 227 -3.40 -8.16 1.09
N THR A 228 -4.16 -8.50 0.05
CA THR A 228 -4.72 -7.55 -0.91
C THR A 228 -5.70 -6.58 -0.24
N GLU A 229 -6.57 -7.04 0.66
CA GLU A 229 -7.49 -6.16 1.41
C GLU A 229 -6.74 -5.15 2.31
N ILE A 230 -5.61 -5.55 2.91
CA ILE A 230 -4.78 -4.63 3.69
C ILE A 230 -4.21 -3.53 2.80
N TYR A 231 -3.70 -3.87 1.61
CA TYR A 231 -3.23 -2.89 0.65
C TYR A 231 -4.33 -2.00 0.09
N ILE A 232 -5.55 -2.52 -0.08
CA ILE A 232 -6.71 -1.69 -0.44
C ILE A 232 -6.97 -0.64 0.64
N HIS A 233 -7.04 -1.04 1.91
CA HIS A 233 -7.24 -0.07 3.00
C HIS A 233 -6.08 0.92 3.14
N TRP A 234 -4.85 0.48 2.90
CA TRP A 234 -3.70 1.37 2.83
C TRP A 234 -3.84 2.40 1.69
N ALA A 235 -4.22 1.95 0.49
CA ALA A 235 -4.40 2.80 -0.68
C ALA A 235 -5.57 3.79 -0.50
N LEU A 236 -6.68 3.37 0.14
CA LEU A 236 -7.78 4.27 0.51
C LEU A 236 -7.30 5.41 1.42
N MET A 237 -6.52 5.08 2.45
CA MET A 237 -5.93 6.09 3.33
C MET A 237 -4.98 7.01 2.57
N PHE A 238 -4.09 6.46 1.75
CA PHE A 238 -3.17 7.24 0.93
C PHE A 238 -3.92 8.21 0.01
N LEU A 239 -4.89 7.70 -0.76
CA LEU A 239 -5.66 8.48 -1.72
C LEU A 239 -6.45 9.59 -1.06
N ALA A 240 -7.34 9.31 -0.09
CA ALA A 240 -8.16 10.36 0.48
C ALA A 240 -7.29 11.44 1.14
N THR A 241 -6.20 11.03 1.79
CA THR A 241 -5.30 11.99 2.41
C THR A 241 -4.59 12.87 1.37
N ASN A 242 -4.20 12.32 0.22
CA ASN A 242 -3.58 13.10 -0.85
C ASN A 242 -4.58 13.94 -1.67
N ILE A 243 -5.77 13.43 -1.99
CA ILE A 243 -6.84 14.21 -2.63
C ILE A 243 -7.15 15.43 -1.77
N SER A 244 -7.29 15.24 -0.45
CA SER A 244 -7.60 16.34 0.47
C SER A 244 -6.50 17.41 0.60
N THR A 245 -5.27 17.12 0.17
CA THR A 245 -4.16 18.09 0.20
C THR A 245 -3.85 18.70 -1.15
N GLU A 246 -3.94 17.92 -2.24
CA GLU A 246 -3.56 18.36 -3.58
C GLU A 246 -4.72 19.01 -4.35
N ILE A 247 -5.96 18.65 -4.04
CA ILE A 247 -7.13 19.11 -4.78
C ILE A 247 -7.87 20.16 -3.94
N ASP A 248 -8.06 21.34 -4.53
CA ASP A 248 -8.92 22.36 -3.94
C ASP A 248 -10.36 21.85 -3.86
N GLN A 249 -10.84 21.58 -2.65
CA GLN A 249 -12.17 21.01 -2.45
C GLN A 249 -13.31 21.94 -2.91
N THR A 250 -13.04 23.24 -3.10
CA THR A 250 -14.04 24.18 -3.60
C THR A 250 -14.35 23.95 -5.07
N THR A 251 -13.41 23.39 -5.84
CA THR A 251 -13.56 23.08 -7.28
C THR A 251 -14.27 21.76 -7.52
N LEU A 252 -14.31 20.87 -6.52
CA LEU A 252 -15.01 19.59 -6.61
C LEU A 252 -16.53 19.78 -6.62
N PRO A 253 -17.27 19.02 -7.44
CA PRO A 253 -18.72 18.93 -7.34
C PRO A 253 -19.17 18.54 -5.92
N ALA A 254 -20.35 19.00 -5.52
CA ALA A 254 -20.87 18.78 -4.17
C ALA A 254 -20.96 17.29 -3.80
N ALA A 255 -21.33 16.43 -4.74
CA ALA A 255 -21.39 14.99 -4.53
C ALA A 255 -20.01 14.39 -4.23
N SER A 256 -19.00 14.67 -5.06
CA SER A 256 -17.62 14.19 -4.87
C SER A 256 -17.02 14.73 -3.56
N ARG A 257 -17.28 16.00 -3.23
CA ARG A 257 -16.86 16.61 -1.97
C ARG A 257 -17.50 15.92 -0.75
N ALA A 258 -18.77 15.56 -0.83
CA ALA A 258 -19.46 14.84 0.23
C ALA A 258 -18.88 13.44 0.44
N LEU A 259 -18.58 12.71 -0.65
CA LEU A 259 -17.91 11.41 -0.59
C LEU A 259 -16.52 11.51 0.06
N LEU A 260 -15.70 12.46 -0.40
CA LEU A 260 -14.38 12.70 0.19
C LEU A 260 -14.47 13.07 1.67
N THR A 261 -15.41 13.93 2.05
CA THR A 261 -15.62 14.34 3.45
C THR A 261 -16.04 13.16 4.32
N ALA A 262 -16.96 12.33 3.82
CA ALA A 262 -17.40 11.12 4.51
C ALA A 262 -16.22 10.17 4.73
N GLU A 263 -15.44 9.92 3.68
CA GLU A 263 -14.25 9.07 3.77
C GLU A 263 -13.23 9.61 4.79
N LEU A 264 -12.86 10.89 4.70
CA LEU A 264 -11.95 11.57 5.64
C LEU A 264 -12.40 11.45 7.10
N SER A 265 -13.71 11.53 7.36
CA SER A 265 -14.27 11.42 8.72
C SER A 265 -14.17 10.01 9.32
N THR A 266 -13.99 8.99 8.48
CA THR A 266 -13.99 7.58 8.91
C THR A 266 -12.59 6.97 8.98
N GLN A 267 -11.58 7.56 8.31
CA GLN A 267 -10.25 6.95 8.15
C GLN A 267 -9.58 6.58 9.47
N LEU A 268 -9.63 7.47 10.47
CA LEU A 268 -9.00 7.19 11.76
C LEU A 268 -9.66 6.02 12.49
N THR A 269 -11.00 5.94 12.43
CA THR A 269 -11.75 4.82 12.99
C THR A 269 -11.44 3.53 12.24
N ARG A 270 -11.42 3.57 10.90
CA ARG A 270 -11.10 2.42 10.06
C ARG A 270 -9.68 1.92 10.33
N LEU A 271 -8.69 2.81 10.40
CA LEU A 271 -7.30 2.48 10.75
C LEU A 271 -7.23 1.74 12.10
N LEU A 272 -7.87 2.28 13.14
CA LEU A 272 -7.83 1.68 14.47
C LEU A 272 -8.55 0.33 14.53
N THR A 273 -9.71 0.20 13.87
CA THR A 273 -10.43 -1.08 13.79
C THR A 273 -9.60 -2.14 13.06
N ILE A 274 -9.05 -1.83 11.88
CA ILE A 274 -8.23 -2.79 11.13
C ILE A 274 -6.98 -3.19 11.92
N THR A 275 -6.31 -2.23 12.55
CA THR A 275 -5.10 -2.53 13.34
C THR A 275 -5.43 -3.36 14.58
N GLU A 276 -6.59 -3.16 15.21
CA GLU A 276 -7.08 -4.04 16.28
C GLU A 276 -7.30 -5.48 15.78
N VAL A 277 -7.92 -5.67 14.61
CA VAL A 277 -8.10 -6.98 13.95
C VAL A 277 -6.75 -7.63 13.65
N LEU A 278 -5.82 -6.91 13.01
CA LEU A 278 -4.50 -7.43 12.67
C LEU A 278 -3.68 -7.80 13.90
N VAL A 279 -3.74 -6.98 14.95
CA VAL A 279 -3.08 -7.31 16.22
C VAL A 279 -3.75 -8.52 16.86
N ALA A 280 -5.08 -8.67 16.80
CA ALA A 280 -5.79 -9.86 17.26
C ALA A 280 -5.28 -11.13 16.54
N ASP A 281 -5.09 -11.03 15.22
CA ASP A 281 -4.54 -12.09 14.35
C ASP A 281 -3.02 -12.25 14.42
N ALA A 282 -2.33 -11.49 15.27
CA ALA A 282 -0.86 -11.50 15.43
C ALA A 282 -0.09 -11.16 14.15
N ARG A 283 -0.70 -10.35 13.27
CA ARG A 283 -0.18 -9.79 12.03
C ARG A 283 0.43 -8.41 12.28
N LEU A 284 1.49 -8.40 13.07
CA LEU A 284 2.04 -7.18 13.66
C LEU A 284 2.77 -6.29 12.64
N ASP A 285 3.37 -6.88 11.61
CA ASP A 285 4.08 -6.15 10.53
C ASP A 285 3.09 -5.28 9.76
N GLN A 286 1.94 -5.86 9.37
CA GLN A 286 0.87 -5.12 8.70
C GLN A 286 0.19 -4.12 9.61
N ALA A 287 0.02 -4.43 10.90
CA ALA A 287 -0.51 -3.47 11.86
C ALA A 287 0.41 -2.24 11.97
N CYS A 288 1.73 -2.44 12.05
CA CYS A 288 2.71 -1.36 12.06
C CYS A 288 2.71 -0.56 10.75
N PHE A 289 2.67 -1.24 9.61
CA PHE A 289 2.58 -0.63 8.29
C PHE A 289 1.37 0.31 8.15
N LEU A 290 0.17 -0.13 8.54
CA LEU A 290 -1.00 0.75 8.52
C LEU A 290 -0.90 1.90 9.53
N LEU A 291 -0.33 1.66 10.71
CA LEU A 291 -0.18 2.68 11.76
C LEU A 291 0.78 3.81 11.39
N GLU A 292 1.51 3.73 10.27
CA GLU A 292 2.24 4.87 9.71
C GLU A 292 1.30 6.06 9.42
N PHE A 293 0.01 5.81 9.12
CA PHE A 293 -0.99 6.87 8.93
C PHE A 293 -1.46 7.53 10.23
N LEU A 294 -1.22 6.89 11.40
CA LEU A 294 -1.76 7.37 12.68
C LEU A 294 -1.40 8.82 13.00
N PRO A 295 -0.14 9.29 12.87
CA PRO A 295 0.20 10.69 13.14
C PRO A 295 -0.60 11.68 12.29
N ARG A 296 -0.75 11.40 10.99
CA ARG A 296 -1.42 12.29 10.04
C ARG A 296 -2.93 12.33 10.26
N LEU A 297 -3.55 11.17 10.47
CA LEU A 297 -4.99 11.09 10.75
C LEU A 297 -5.33 11.69 12.12
N ALA A 298 -4.49 11.47 13.13
CA ALA A 298 -4.66 12.05 14.46
C ALA A 298 -4.46 13.59 14.48
N ALA A 299 -3.65 14.14 13.57
CA ALA A 299 -3.49 15.59 13.45
C ALA A 299 -4.81 16.27 13.06
N ARG A 300 -5.59 15.64 12.17
CA ARG A 300 -6.89 16.11 11.67
C ARG A 300 -8.05 15.91 12.65
N GLU A 301 -7.90 15.02 13.63
CA GLU A 301 -8.93 14.74 14.62
C GLU A 301 -8.77 15.64 15.86
N GLU A 302 -9.82 16.40 16.14
CA GLU A 302 -9.90 17.29 17.31
C GLU A 302 -10.34 16.53 18.56
N LYS A 303 -11.23 15.55 18.39
CA LYS A 303 -11.81 14.80 19.50
C LYS A 303 -10.82 13.79 20.07
N GLY A 304 -10.85 13.58 21.38
CA GLY A 304 -9.88 12.72 22.09
C GLY A 304 -10.19 11.22 22.09
N TRP A 305 -11.30 10.76 21.50
CA TRP A 305 -11.81 9.39 21.62
C TRP A 305 -10.79 8.33 21.15
N TRP A 306 -10.06 8.62 20.08
CA TRP A 306 -9.10 7.72 19.44
C TRP A 306 -7.89 7.43 20.34
N ARG A 307 -7.55 8.32 21.28
CA ARG A 307 -6.35 8.19 22.12
C ARG A 307 -6.38 6.94 22.98
N LEU A 308 -7.55 6.57 23.51
CA LEU A 308 -7.72 5.38 24.33
C LEU A 308 -7.57 4.11 23.50
N ARG A 309 -8.17 4.07 22.30
CA ARG A 309 -8.04 2.96 21.35
C ARG A 309 -6.60 2.81 20.86
N ALA A 310 -5.95 3.89 20.43
CA ALA A 310 -4.55 3.88 20.04
C ALA A 310 -3.62 3.37 21.16
N LYS A 311 -3.84 3.81 22.42
CA LYS A 311 -3.10 3.25 23.58
C LYS A 311 -3.35 1.75 23.76
N ALA A 312 -4.57 1.26 23.55
CA ALA A 312 -4.89 -0.16 23.64
C ALA A 312 -4.18 -0.95 22.53
N VAL A 313 -4.21 -0.48 21.29
CA VAL A 313 -3.44 -1.05 20.16
C VAL A 313 -1.96 -1.11 20.48
N GLY A 314 -1.35 0.00 20.91
CA GLY A 314 0.07 0.05 21.28
C GLY A 314 0.45 -0.89 22.45
N ARG A 315 -0.43 -1.04 23.46
CA ARG A 315 -0.24 -2.03 24.53
C ARG A 315 -0.30 -3.46 23.98
N ASN A 316 -1.25 -3.75 23.10
CA ASN A 316 -1.40 -5.09 22.53
C ASN A 316 -0.26 -5.45 21.57
N LEU A 317 0.25 -4.49 20.78
CA LEU A 317 1.47 -4.64 19.98
C LEU A 317 2.64 -5.07 20.87
N ARG A 318 2.89 -4.34 21.96
CA ARG A 318 3.96 -4.69 22.93
C ARG A 318 3.76 -6.06 23.58
N ARG A 319 2.53 -6.38 23.97
CA ARG A 319 2.22 -7.68 24.61
C ARG A 319 2.42 -8.86 23.68
N LYS A 320 2.11 -8.68 22.38
CA LYS A 320 2.25 -9.72 21.35
C LYS A 320 3.61 -9.70 20.67
N ALA A 321 4.43 -8.68 20.94
CA ALA A 321 5.77 -8.57 20.37
C ALA A 321 6.64 -9.78 20.80
N PRO A 322 7.55 -10.24 19.92
CA PRO A 322 8.52 -11.26 20.26
C PRO A 322 9.38 -10.91 21.49
N PRO A 323 10.00 -11.91 22.15
CA PRO A 323 11.05 -11.65 23.13
C PRO A 323 12.24 -10.88 22.54
N VAL A 324 13.07 -10.33 23.45
CA VAL A 324 14.10 -9.27 23.30
C VAL A 324 14.87 -9.21 21.98
N SER A 325 15.14 -10.32 21.29
CA SER A 325 15.89 -10.31 20.01
C SER A 325 15.15 -9.66 18.83
N GLN A 326 13.83 -9.41 18.93
CA GLN A 326 13.03 -8.77 17.87
C GLN A 326 11.91 -7.87 18.43
N ALA A 327 12.26 -6.98 19.36
CA ALA A 327 11.31 -6.06 20.01
C ALA A 327 10.82 -4.89 19.12
N TRP A 328 11.02 -4.94 17.81
CA TRP A 328 10.81 -3.77 16.94
C TRP A 328 9.35 -3.29 16.90
N HIS A 329 8.36 -4.19 16.97
CA HIS A 329 6.95 -3.79 17.09
C HIS A 329 6.68 -3.04 18.39
N ALA A 330 7.36 -3.44 19.47
CA ALA A 330 7.25 -2.77 20.77
C ALA A 330 7.90 -1.39 20.74
N GLU A 331 9.05 -1.27 20.08
CA GLU A 331 9.72 0.00 19.84
C GLU A 331 8.90 0.91 18.94
N PHE A 332 8.31 0.41 17.84
CA PHE A 332 7.39 1.16 17.00
C PHE A 332 6.19 1.67 17.81
N ALA A 333 5.59 0.84 18.66
CA ALA A 333 4.48 1.26 19.51
C ALA A 333 4.89 2.37 20.50
N GLU A 334 6.08 2.28 21.08
CA GLU A 334 6.64 3.28 21.98
C GLU A 334 7.00 4.58 21.24
N ARG A 335 7.55 4.46 20.04
CA ARG A 335 7.96 5.57 19.19
C ARG A 335 6.75 6.26 18.58
N THR A 336 5.94 5.58 17.78
CA THR A 336 4.88 6.20 16.98
C THR A 336 3.63 6.41 17.82
N VAL A 337 3.07 5.35 18.40
CA VAL A 337 1.77 5.42 19.06
C VAL A 337 1.82 6.26 20.34
N LYS A 338 2.82 6.04 21.21
CA LYS A 338 2.92 6.81 22.46
C LYS A 338 3.28 8.28 22.21
N ARG A 339 4.14 8.61 21.24
CA ARG A 339 4.44 10.01 20.91
C ARG A 339 3.21 10.73 20.38
N VAL A 340 2.49 10.17 19.42
CA VAL A 340 1.27 10.78 18.86
C VAL A 340 0.23 11.04 19.95
N VAL A 341 0.02 10.07 20.84
CA VAL A 341 -0.95 10.22 21.94
C VAL A 341 -0.50 11.24 23.00
N LYS A 342 0.80 11.40 23.24
CA LYS A 342 1.35 12.40 24.17
C LYS A 342 1.44 13.81 23.58
N GLY A 343 1.82 13.95 22.30
CA GLY A 343 2.08 15.22 21.62
C GLY A 343 0.86 16.15 21.59
N LYS A 344 -0.33 15.63 21.27
CA LYS A 344 -1.58 16.41 21.35
C LYS A 344 -2.07 16.73 22.77
N GLY A 345 -1.35 16.33 23.82
CA GLY A 345 -1.67 16.61 25.22
C GLY A 345 -0.95 17.82 25.82
N LYS A 346 0.08 18.36 25.16
CA LYS A 346 0.93 19.43 25.72
C LYS A 346 0.89 20.77 25.00
N GLY A 347 0.12 20.93 23.92
CA GLY A 347 0.12 22.17 23.15
C GLY A 347 1.46 22.46 22.43
N GLU A 348 2.42 21.53 22.51
CA GLU A 348 3.61 21.57 21.66
C GLU A 348 3.17 21.17 20.25
N ALA A 349 3.28 22.12 19.32
CA ALA A 349 3.26 21.81 17.90
C ALA A 349 4.21 20.63 17.68
N VAL A 350 3.66 19.53 17.16
CA VAL A 350 4.49 18.41 16.73
C VAL A 350 5.36 18.96 15.61
N GLY A 351 6.60 19.34 15.93
CA GLY A 351 7.51 19.93 14.98
C GLY A 351 7.66 19.03 13.75
N GLU A 352 7.66 19.64 12.57
CA GLU A 352 7.75 18.97 11.26
C GLU A 352 8.90 17.94 11.20
N GLY A 353 9.97 18.14 11.98
CA GLY A 353 11.09 17.20 12.07
C GLY A 353 10.78 15.82 12.68
N ALA A 354 9.72 15.67 13.48
CA ALA A 354 9.36 14.38 14.12
C ALA A 354 8.28 13.59 13.35
N LEU A 355 7.60 14.25 12.40
CA LEU A 355 6.69 13.66 11.41
C LEU A 355 7.38 13.35 10.08
N GLY A 356 8.60 13.84 9.88
CA GLY A 356 9.29 13.97 8.60
C GLY A 356 9.91 12.72 7.98
N ARG A 357 9.38 11.51 8.25
CA ARG A 357 9.81 10.31 7.51
C ARG A 357 8.69 9.42 6.97
N SER A 358 7.43 9.58 7.38
CA SER A 358 6.34 8.84 6.74
C SER A 358 5.89 9.61 5.50
N SER A 359 6.47 9.29 4.33
CA SER A 359 6.07 9.83 3.02
C SER A 359 4.71 9.29 2.59
N LEU A 360 3.69 9.70 3.32
CA LEU A 360 2.31 9.36 3.02
C LEU A 360 1.65 10.47 2.20
N SER A 361 2.42 11.49 1.78
CA SER A 361 1.98 12.63 0.99
C SER A 361 2.87 12.87 -0.22
N PHE A 362 2.31 13.34 -1.32
CA PHE A 362 3.07 13.84 -2.47
C PHE A 362 3.95 15.07 -2.13
N SER A 363 3.63 15.79 -1.05
CA SER A 363 4.18 17.10 -0.69
C SER A 363 5.59 17.07 -0.08
N ARG A 364 6.49 16.21 -0.57
CA ARG A 364 7.92 16.39 -0.36
C ARG A 364 8.50 17.12 -1.57
N ASP A 365 8.29 18.43 -1.60
CA ASP A 365 8.64 19.34 -2.71
C ASP A 365 10.16 19.46 -3.03
N THR A 366 11.00 18.52 -2.58
CA THR A 366 12.42 18.47 -2.93
C THR A 366 12.95 17.03 -3.00
N LEU A 367 12.39 16.21 -3.89
CA LEU A 367 13.14 15.11 -4.48
C LEU A 367 12.98 15.17 -6.01
N VAL A 368 13.59 16.18 -6.60
CA VAL A 368 14.34 15.95 -7.84
C VAL A 368 15.50 15.02 -7.46
N LEU A 369 15.19 13.73 -7.27
CA LEU A 369 16.17 12.72 -7.62
C LEU A 369 16.15 12.72 -9.14
N ASP A 370 17.09 13.44 -9.72
CA ASP A 370 17.36 13.37 -11.15
C ASP A 370 17.58 11.89 -11.49
N GLY A 371 16.61 11.29 -12.17
CA GLY A 371 16.58 9.87 -12.49
C GLY A 371 15.77 9.02 -11.50
N ASP A 372 14.83 8.25 -12.06
CA ASP A 372 14.20 7.14 -11.36
C ASP A 372 15.31 6.20 -10.86
N VAL A 373 15.46 6.09 -9.54
CA VAL A 373 16.52 5.34 -8.84
C VAL A 373 16.60 3.88 -9.31
N TRP A 374 15.56 3.39 -9.99
CA TRP A 374 15.44 2.02 -10.50
C TRP A 374 15.54 1.90 -12.03
N LYS A 375 15.86 2.97 -12.76
CA LYS A 375 16.10 2.92 -14.22
C LYS A 375 17.49 2.43 -14.62
N GLY A 376 18.35 2.09 -13.65
CA GLY A 376 19.78 1.78 -13.89
C GLY A 376 20.23 0.33 -13.61
N ALA A 377 19.33 -0.66 -13.59
CA ALA A 377 19.68 -2.07 -13.37
C ALA A 377 19.33 -2.96 -14.56
#